data_AF-A0A6B8MEY1-F1
#
_entry.id   AF-A0A6B8MEY1-F1
#
_cell.length_a   1.000
_cell.length_b   1.000
_cell.length_c   1.000
_cell.angle_alpha   90.00
_cell.angle_beta   90.00
_cell.angle_gamma   90.00
#
_symmetry.space_group_name_H-M   'P 1'
#
loop_
_entity.id
_entity.type
_entity.pdbx_description
1 polymer ?
#
loop_
_entity_poly.entity_id
_entity_poly.type
_entity_poly.pdbx_seq_one_letter_code
_entity_poly.pdbx_strand_id
1 'polypeptide(L)'
;MFWEARLETFRMKIYLAASLVLAFGIFDTAQAQSCRQGFSKQARSVRVASASALATADDGNGAPSGLSATFAACMARAGSQNIASIECLTAERSRQDRRLNKVYQELIGNLQGDRRGRMVEAQRAWLQLQQKDGAFEASIFDELGPMGNQQQVENEARAVSQRADLLEQYLAFSKP
;
A
#
# COMPACT_ATOMS: atom_id res chain seq x y z
N MET A 1 -14.15 13.28 3.80
CA MET A 1 -15.53 12.79 4.03
C MET A 1 -15.81 11.38 3.50
N PHE A 2 -15.43 10.98 2.28
CA PHE A 2 -15.69 9.59 1.79
C PHE A 2 -14.76 8.49 2.36
N TRP A 3 -13.60 8.85 2.90
CA TRP A 3 -12.65 7.92 3.54
C TRP A 3 -13.08 7.46 4.94
N GLU A 4 -13.73 8.35 5.72
CA GLU A 4 -14.16 8.06 7.09
C GLU A 4 -15.25 6.99 7.14
N ALA A 5 -16.20 7.01 6.19
CA ALA A 5 -17.33 6.08 6.17
C ALA A 5 -16.94 4.62 5.83
N ARG A 6 -15.84 4.40 5.08
CA ARG A 6 -15.35 3.05 4.73
C ARG A 6 -14.45 2.46 5.82
N LEU A 7 -13.84 3.32 6.65
CA LEU A 7 -13.11 2.94 7.85
C LEU A 7 -14.06 2.36 8.92
N GLU A 8 -15.25 2.93 9.12
CA GLU A 8 -16.24 2.44 10.10
C GLU A 8 -16.68 0.99 9.84
N THR A 9 -16.91 0.63 8.57
CA THR A 9 -17.36 -0.73 8.19
C THR A 9 -16.28 -1.79 8.35
N PHE A 10 -15.00 -1.43 8.18
CA PHE A 10 -13.87 -2.35 8.43
C PHE A 10 -13.42 -2.36 9.89
N ARG A 11 -13.48 -1.21 10.59
CA ARG A 11 -13.23 -1.08 12.03
C ARG A 11 -14.17 -1.96 12.85
N MET A 12 -15.47 -1.98 12.54
CA MET A 12 -16.46 -2.70 13.34
C MET A 12 -16.24 -4.22 13.39
N LYS A 13 -15.67 -4.82 12.32
CA LYS A 13 -15.36 -6.26 12.29
C LYS A 13 -14.07 -6.63 13.01
N ILE A 14 -13.15 -5.69 13.22
CA ILE A 14 -11.86 -5.95 13.87
C ILE A 14 -11.94 -5.67 15.38
N TYR A 15 -12.70 -4.67 15.83
CA TYR A 15 -12.77 -4.31 17.26
C TYR A 15 -13.60 -5.27 18.14
N LEU A 16 -14.55 -6.02 17.56
CA LEU A 16 -15.33 -7.01 18.31
C LEU A 16 -14.52 -8.21 18.79
N ALA A 17 -13.32 -8.44 18.25
CA ALA A 17 -12.43 -9.52 18.70
C ALA A 17 -11.40 -9.10 19.75
N ALA A 18 -11.23 -7.80 20.02
CA ALA A 18 -10.12 -7.29 20.82
C ALA A 18 -10.50 -6.75 22.21
N SER A 19 -11.78 -6.79 22.58
CA SER A 19 -12.26 -6.11 23.81
C SER A 19 -12.22 -6.97 25.08
N LEU A 20 -11.27 -7.90 25.20
CA LEU A 20 -11.09 -8.65 26.44
C LEU A 20 -9.62 -8.93 26.79
N VAL A 21 -8.82 -7.87 26.84
CA VAL A 21 -7.58 -7.85 27.64
C VAL A 21 -7.50 -6.52 28.37
N LEU A 22 -8.14 -6.44 29.54
CA LEU A 22 -7.78 -5.49 30.59
C LEU A 22 -6.73 -6.16 31.47
N ALA A 23 -5.63 -5.47 31.76
CA ALA A 23 -4.86 -5.48 33.02
C ALA A 23 -3.34 -5.33 32.80
N PHE A 24 -2.80 -4.24 33.35
CA PHE A 24 -1.49 -4.08 33.99
C PHE A 24 -0.20 -4.51 33.25
N GLY A 25 0.71 -3.54 33.08
CA GLY A 25 2.16 -3.83 33.13
C GLY A 25 3.02 -3.06 32.13
N ILE A 26 3.68 -2.01 32.60
CA ILE A 26 5.08 -1.61 32.30
C ILE A 26 5.53 -1.81 30.83
N PHE A 27 5.54 -0.72 30.05
CA PHE A 27 6.25 -0.70 28.76
C PHE A 27 7.76 -0.71 29.00
N ASP A 28 8.37 -1.87 28.79
CA ASP A 28 9.80 -2.09 28.73
C ASP A 28 10.38 -1.42 27.47
N THR A 29 11.28 -0.44 27.65
CA THR A 29 11.89 0.38 26.60
C THR A 29 12.98 -0.34 25.79
N ALA A 30 13.04 -1.68 25.81
CA ALA A 30 14.19 -2.43 25.29
C ALA A 30 14.23 -2.65 23.76
N GLN A 31 13.15 -2.39 23.01
CA GLN A 31 13.08 -2.79 21.59
C GLN A 31 13.47 -1.69 20.57
N ALA A 32 14.00 -0.54 21.00
CA ALA A 32 14.37 0.56 20.10
C ALA A 32 15.87 0.59 19.72
N GLN A 33 16.70 -0.26 20.33
CA GLN A 33 18.17 -0.14 20.24
C GLN A 33 18.83 -1.09 19.22
N SER A 34 18.12 -2.11 18.75
CA SER A 34 18.67 -3.12 17.82
C SER A 34 18.77 -2.66 16.36
N CYS A 35 18.07 -1.59 15.95
CA CYS A 35 18.18 -1.07 14.58
C CYS A 35 19.36 -0.11 14.33
N ARG A 36 20.14 0.29 15.37
CA ARG A 36 21.25 1.25 15.19
C ARG A 36 22.65 0.64 15.09
N GLN A 37 22.86 -0.62 15.44
CA GLN A 37 24.23 -1.17 15.58
C GLN A 37 24.70 -2.11 14.45
N GLY A 38 23.97 -2.18 13.33
CA GLY A 38 24.32 -3.05 12.20
C GLY A 38 25.26 -2.46 11.13
N PHE A 39 25.57 -1.17 11.16
CA PHE A 39 26.43 -0.51 10.15
C PHE A 39 27.83 -0.20 10.70
N SER A 40 28.52 -1.23 11.22
CA SER A 40 29.96 -1.14 11.49
C SER A 40 30.76 -1.57 10.26
N LYS A 41 31.66 -0.67 9.85
CA LYS A 41 32.60 -0.73 8.73
C LYS A 41 33.27 -2.10 8.53
N GLN A 42 32.98 -2.77 7.42
CA GLN A 42 33.92 -3.69 6.78
C GLN A 42 33.84 -3.53 5.26
N ALA A 43 34.66 -2.63 4.71
CA ALA A 43 34.84 -2.47 3.28
C ALA A 43 35.65 -3.67 2.74
N ARG A 44 34.96 -4.76 2.39
CA ARG A 44 35.51 -5.78 1.49
C ARG A 44 34.97 -5.46 0.11
N SER A 45 35.88 -5.17 -0.82
CA SER A 45 35.59 -4.90 -2.23
C SER A 45 34.91 -6.12 -2.87
N VAL A 46 33.58 -6.15 -2.85
CA VAL A 46 32.78 -7.09 -3.62
C VAL A 46 32.78 -6.60 -5.07
N ARG A 47 33.31 -7.42 -5.98
CA ARG A 47 33.11 -7.24 -7.42
C ARG A 47 31.62 -7.41 -7.68
N VAL A 48 30.91 -6.31 -7.91
CA VAL A 48 29.51 -6.35 -8.35
C VAL A 48 29.54 -6.80 -9.81
N ALA A 49 29.15 -8.05 -10.05
CA ALA A 49 28.77 -8.46 -11.40
C ALA A 49 27.55 -7.61 -11.79
N SER A 50 27.65 -6.90 -12.91
CA SER A 50 26.58 -6.06 -13.45
C SER A 50 25.32 -6.89 -13.62
N ALA A 51 24.37 -6.74 -12.70
CA ALA A 51 23.01 -7.21 -12.89
C ALA A 51 22.39 -6.32 -13.98
N SER A 52 22.18 -6.89 -15.17
CA SER A 52 21.40 -6.28 -16.23
C SER A 52 20.08 -5.77 -15.64
N ALA A 53 19.78 -4.51 -15.90
CA ALA A 53 18.55 -3.87 -15.49
C ALA A 53 17.35 -4.77 -15.83
N LEU A 54 16.45 -5.01 -14.86
CA LEU A 54 15.09 -5.37 -15.19
C LEU A 54 14.54 -4.20 -16.02
N ALA A 55 14.45 -4.40 -17.33
CA ALA A 55 13.61 -3.57 -18.17
C ALA A 55 12.19 -3.70 -17.62
N THR A 56 11.67 -2.63 -17.03
CA THR A 56 10.23 -2.48 -16.89
C THR A 56 9.69 -2.51 -18.31
N ALA A 57 8.95 -3.56 -18.66
CA ALA A 57 8.14 -3.56 -19.87
C ALA A 57 7.16 -2.40 -19.72
N ASP A 58 7.49 -1.29 -20.36
CA ASP A 58 6.58 -0.21 -20.66
C ASP A 58 5.67 -0.76 -21.76
N ASP A 59 4.58 -1.44 -21.35
CA ASP A 59 3.51 -1.80 -22.25
C ASP A 59 2.90 -0.47 -22.72
N GLY A 60 3.25 -0.06 -23.94
CA GLY A 60 2.91 1.21 -24.60
C GLY A 60 1.42 1.48 -24.80
N ASN A 61 0.65 1.35 -23.73
CA ASN A 61 -0.77 1.60 -23.62
C ASN A 61 -1.04 2.56 -22.46
N GLY A 62 -0.35 3.71 -22.46
CA GLY A 62 -0.78 5.00 -21.89
C GLY A 62 -1.21 5.07 -20.42
N ALA A 63 -1.14 3.99 -19.65
CA ALA A 63 -1.38 3.99 -18.23
C ALA A 63 -0.04 4.23 -17.52
N PRO A 64 0.08 5.23 -16.63
CA PRO A 64 1.26 5.32 -15.77
C PRO A 64 1.43 3.97 -15.06
N SER A 65 2.67 3.44 -15.08
CA SER A 65 3.02 2.11 -14.59
C SER A 65 2.26 1.75 -13.29
N GLY A 66 1.48 0.68 -13.33
CA GLY A 66 0.73 0.16 -12.18
C GLY A 66 -0.73 0.60 -12.09
N LEU A 67 -1.25 1.55 -12.88
CA LEU A 67 -2.69 1.88 -12.89
C LEU A 67 -3.40 1.27 -14.10
N SER A 68 -4.73 1.15 -14.03
CA SER A 68 -5.50 0.42 -15.04
C SER A 68 -5.63 1.15 -16.37
N ALA A 69 -5.80 0.40 -17.46
CA ALA A 69 -6.16 0.98 -18.76
C ALA A 69 -7.50 1.75 -18.71
N THR A 70 -8.43 1.35 -17.83
CA THR A 70 -9.67 2.09 -17.57
C THR A 70 -9.38 3.47 -16.98
N PHE A 71 -8.39 3.59 -16.09
CA PHE A 71 -7.95 4.87 -15.57
C PHE A 71 -7.31 5.75 -16.65
N ALA A 72 -6.41 5.19 -17.47
CA ALA A 72 -5.79 5.91 -18.58
C ALA A 72 -6.86 6.49 -19.53
N ALA A 73 -7.86 5.68 -19.90
CA ALA A 73 -8.97 6.12 -20.74
C ALA A 73 -9.88 7.14 -20.04
N CYS A 74 -9.99 7.11 -18.70
CA CYS A 74 -10.73 8.11 -17.93
C CYS A 74 -10.00 9.45 -17.95
N MET A 75 -8.70 9.45 -17.66
CA MET A 75 -7.86 10.65 -17.67
C MET A 75 -7.82 11.32 -19.05
N ALA A 76 -7.75 10.54 -20.13
CA ALA A 76 -7.83 11.06 -21.50
C ALA A 76 -9.14 11.81 -21.79
N ARG A 77 -10.27 11.40 -21.18
CA ARG A 77 -11.57 12.08 -21.32
C ARG A 77 -11.72 13.28 -20.40
N ALA A 78 -11.13 13.22 -19.20
CA ALA A 78 -11.15 14.31 -18.23
C ALA A 78 -10.44 15.58 -18.75
N GLY A 79 -9.38 15.41 -19.54
CA GLY A 79 -8.58 16.53 -20.05
C GLY A 79 -7.98 17.34 -18.90
N SER A 80 -8.09 18.67 -18.95
CA SER A 80 -7.60 19.59 -17.91
C SER A 80 -8.60 19.85 -16.77
N GLN A 81 -9.74 19.15 -16.74
CA GLN A 81 -10.78 19.36 -15.73
C GLN A 81 -10.41 18.65 -14.42
N ASN A 82 -10.01 19.44 -13.41
CA ASN A 82 -9.58 18.91 -12.10
C ASN A 82 -10.64 17.99 -11.45
N ILE A 83 -11.93 18.38 -11.45
CA ILE A 83 -13.01 17.56 -10.85
C ILE A 83 -13.09 16.19 -11.53
N ALA A 84 -13.08 16.14 -12.86
CA ALA A 84 -13.13 14.90 -13.60
C ALA A 84 -11.88 14.04 -13.36
N SER A 85 -10.70 14.64 -13.22
CA SER A 85 -9.47 13.93 -12.84
C SER A 85 -9.57 13.29 -11.44
N ILE A 86 -10.10 14.00 -10.45
CA ILE A 86 -10.33 13.46 -9.10
C ILE A 86 -11.33 12.30 -9.11
N GLU A 87 -12.39 12.37 -9.91
CA GLU A 87 -13.34 11.27 -10.09
C GLU A 87 -12.68 10.03 -10.70
N CYS A 88 -11.85 10.21 -11.73
CA CYS A 88 -11.06 9.15 -12.33
C CYS A 88 -10.15 8.46 -11.31
N LEU A 89 -9.42 9.25 -10.51
CA LEU A 89 -8.52 8.76 -9.47
C LEU A 89 -9.27 8.02 -8.36
N THR A 90 -10.41 8.54 -7.91
CA THR A 90 -11.25 7.91 -6.88
C THR A 90 -11.79 6.56 -7.35
N ALA A 91 -12.26 6.50 -8.60
CA ALA A 91 -12.72 5.26 -9.21
C ALA A 91 -11.57 4.25 -9.40
N GLU A 92 -10.38 4.74 -9.73
CA GLU A 92 -9.19 3.90 -9.87
C GLU A 92 -8.70 3.34 -8.56
N ARG A 93 -8.58 4.19 -7.52
CA ARG A 93 -8.26 3.73 -6.17
C ARG A 93 -9.24 2.63 -5.73
N SER A 94 -10.54 2.80 -5.98
CA SER A 94 -11.54 1.79 -5.67
C SER A 94 -11.38 0.48 -6.45
N ARG A 95 -10.88 0.53 -7.70
CA ARG A 95 -10.53 -0.67 -8.49
C ARG A 95 -9.32 -1.39 -7.88
N GLN A 96 -8.27 -0.65 -7.55
CA GLN A 96 -7.05 -1.22 -6.96
C GLN A 96 -7.32 -1.81 -5.57
N ASP A 97 -8.20 -1.19 -4.77
CA ASP A 97 -8.63 -1.72 -3.47
C ASP A 97 -9.31 -3.09 -3.61
N ARG A 98 -10.16 -3.26 -4.63
CA ARG A 98 -10.80 -4.55 -4.90
C ARG A 98 -9.78 -5.59 -5.36
N ARG A 99 -8.84 -5.20 -6.23
CA ARG A 99 -7.74 -6.07 -6.69
C ARG A 99 -6.89 -6.54 -5.51
N LEU A 100 -6.45 -5.61 -4.66
CA LEU A 100 -5.66 -5.89 -3.46
C LEU A 100 -6.38 -6.87 -2.52
N ASN A 101 -7.66 -6.62 -2.22
CA ASN A 101 -8.43 -7.49 -1.33
C ASN A 101 -8.59 -8.90 -1.90
N LYS A 102 -8.83 -9.02 -3.21
CA LYS A 102 -8.93 -10.31 -3.89
C LYS A 102 -7.63 -11.10 -3.77
N VAL A 103 -6.50 -10.53 -4.18
CA VAL A 103 -5.21 -11.24 -4.13
C VAL A 103 -4.78 -11.54 -2.70
N TYR A 104 -5.07 -10.66 -1.75
CA TYR A 104 -4.81 -10.92 -0.34
C TYR A 104 -5.58 -12.16 0.15
N GLN A 105 -6.86 -12.29 -0.17
CA GLN A 105 -7.69 -13.43 0.20
C GLN A 105 -7.17 -14.74 -0.42
N GLU A 106 -6.79 -14.71 -1.71
CA GLU A 106 -6.19 -15.86 -2.39
C GLU A 106 -4.86 -16.27 -1.74
N LEU A 107 -3.97 -15.32 -1.47
CA LEU A 107 -2.68 -15.56 -0.83
C LEU A 107 -2.82 -16.19 0.55
N ILE A 108 -3.62 -15.59 1.44
CA ILE A 108 -3.80 -16.15 2.80
C ILE A 108 -4.57 -17.47 2.81
N GLY A 109 -5.32 -17.79 1.74
CA GLY A 109 -5.95 -19.09 1.54
C GLY A 109 -4.95 -20.19 1.16
N ASN A 110 -3.87 -19.83 0.46
CA ASN A 110 -2.80 -20.76 0.07
C ASN A 110 -1.72 -20.94 1.15
N LEU A 111 -1.62 -20.02 2.10
CA LEU A 111 -0.64 -20.09 3.19
C LEU A 111 -1.19 -20.83 4.42
N GLN A 112 -0.30 -21.54 5.12
CA GLN A 112 -0.61 -22.26 6.37
C GLN A 112 0.38 -21.90 7.48
N GLY A 113 -0.05 -22.11 8.74
CA GLY A 113 0.76 -21.88 9.94
C GLY A 113 1.37 -20.48 10.00
N ASP A 114 2.64 -20.42 10.41
CA ASP A 114 3.40 -19.17 10.61
C ASP A 114 3.46 -18.28 9.37
N ARG A 115 3.47 -18.87 8.16
CA ARG A 115 3.50 -18.08 6.91
C ARG A 115 2.24 -17.24 6.75
N ARG A 116 1.08 -17.82 7.07
CA ARG A 116 -0.20 -17.10 7.06
C ARG A 116 -0.22 -16.00 8.12
N GLY A 117 0.24 -16.31 9.34
CA GLY A 117 0.33 -15.33 10.44
C GLY A 117 1.18 -14.11 10.07
N ARG A 118 2.39 -14.34 9.55
CA ARG A 118 3.31 -13.28 9.10
C ARG A 118 2.72 -12.42 7.98
N MET A 119 2.01 -13.02 7.03
CA MET A 119 1.36 -12.26 5.96
C MET A 119 0.22 -11.37 6.49
N VAL A 120 -0.60 -11.88 7.42
CA VAL A 120 -1.66 -11.10 8.05
C VAL A 120 -1.08 -9.90 8.82
N GLU A 121 -0.02 -10.11 9.58
CA GLU A 121 0.68 -9.03 10.31
C GLU A 121 1.27 -7.99 9.36
N ALA A 122 1.95 -8.44 8.29
CA ALA A 122 2.52 -7.55 7.28
C ALA A 122 1.43 -6.69 6.60
N GLN A 123 0.25 -7.25 6.33
CA GLN A 123 -0.86 -6.51 5.74
C GLN A 123 -1.44 -5.46 6.71
N ARG A 124 -1.56 -5.80 8.01
CA ARG A 124 -2.00 -4.84 9.04
C ARG A 124 -1.01 -3.68 9.20
N ALA A 125 0.29 -3.98 9.24
CA ALA A 125 1.33 -2.96 9.30
C ALA A 125 1.30 -2.04 8.07
N TRP A 126 1.08 -2.58 6.88
CA TRP A 126 0.92 -1.79 5.66
C TRP A 126 -0.30 -0.85 5.72
N LEU A 127 -1.44 -1.30 6.27
CA LEU A 127 -2.61 -0.42 6.47
C LEU A 127 -2.31 0.73 7.43
N GLN A 128 -1.52 0.49 8.48
CA GLN A 128 -1.08 1.55 9.40
C GLN A 128 -0.12 2.53 8.72
N LEU A 129 0.78 2.06 7.88
CA LEU A 129 1.64 2.91 7.05
C LEU A 129 0.79 3.80 6.15
N GLN A 130 -0.15 3.21 5.39
CA GLN A 130 -1.04 3.96 4.50
C GLN A 130 -1.82 5.06 5.24
N GLN A 131 -2.31 4.77 6.45
CA GLN A 131 -2.99 5.77 7.28
C GLN A 131 -2.07 6.92 7.68
N LYS A 132 -0.83 6.62 8.09
CA LYS A 132 0.15 7.63 8.52
C LYS A 132 0.64 8.46 7.35
N ASP A 133 0.90 7.84 6.21
CA ASP A 133 1.28 8.51 4.99
C ASP A 133 0.14 9.44 4.53
N GLY A 134 -1.11 8.98 4.54
CA GLY A 134 -2.26 9.84 4.19
C GLY A 134 -2.43 11.04 5.14
N ALA A 135 -2.18 10.88 6.44
CA ALA A 135 -2.21 12.00 7.39
C ALA A 135 -1.06 13.00 7.15
N PHE A 136 0.13 12.50 6.83
CA PHE A 136 1.27 13.33 6.46
C PHE A 136 1.02 14.06 5.14
N GLU A 137 0.53 13.37 4.10
CA GLU A 137 0.19 13.94 2.80
C GLU A 137 -0.85 15.05 2.92
N ALA A 138 -1.93 14.83 3.68
CA ALA A 138 -2.91 15.87 3.96
C ALA A 138 -2.24 17.11 4.60
N SER A 139 -1.33 16.92 5.55
CA SER A 139 -0.63 18.03 6.22
C SER A 139 0.26 18.88 5.30
N ILE A 140 0.72 18.33 4.16
CA ILE A 140 1.59 19.05 3.22
C ILE A 140 0.85 19.47 1.93
N PHE A 141 -0.25 18.81 1.59
CA PHE A 141 -0.98 19.05 0.34
C PHE A 141 -2.24 19.91 0.53
N ASP A 142 -2.83 19.97 1.72
CA ASP A 142 -4.00 20.83 1.99
C ASP A 142 -3.69 22.31 1.67
N GLU A 143 -2.45 22.75 1.92
CA GLU A 143 -1.97 24.11 1.63
C GLU A 143 -1.93 24.43 0.12
N LEU A 144 -1.87 23.40 -0.74
CA LEU A 144 -1.82 23.54 -2.21
C LEU A 144 -3.22 23.58 -2.85
N GLY A 145 -4.29 23.51 -2.03
CA GLY A 145 -5.67 23.53 -2.50
C GLY A 145 -6.05 22.32 -3.37
N PRO A 146 -6.95 22.47 -4.36
CA PRO A 146 -7.48 21.34 -5.14
C PRO A 146 -6.43 20.49 -5.86
N MET A 147 -5.27 21.05 -6.20
CA MET A 147 -4.18 20.29 -6.83
C MET A 147 -3.47 19.36 -5.85
N GLY A 148 -3.31 19.81 -4.59
CA GLY A 148 -2.77 18.97 -3.52
C GLY A 148 -3.69 17.78 -3.21
N ASN A 149 -4.99 18.04 -3.12
CA ASN A 149 -5.99 16.98 -2.91
C ASN A 149 -5.97 15.93 -4.04
N GLN A 150 -5.78 16.37 -5.29
CA GLN A 150 -5.62 15.45 -6.41
C GLN A 150 -4.36 14.59 -6.27
N GLN A 151 -3.23 15.20 -5.87
CA GLN A 151 -1.97 14.48 -5.68
C GLN A 151 -2.08 13.41 -4.58
N GLN A 152 -2.76 13.71 -3.48
CA GLN A 152 -3.00 12.75 -2.40
C GLN A 152 -3.78 11.52 -2.91
N VAL A 153 -4.90 11.70 -3.61
CA VAL A 153 -5.71 10.57 -4.12
C VAL A 153 -4.91 9.73 -5.11
N GLU A 154 -4.05 10.37 -5.91
CA GLU A 154 -3.15 9.67 -6.82
C GLU A 154 -2.10 8.83 -6.09
N ASN A 155 -1.45 9.37 -5.06
CA ASN A 155 -0.48 8.63 -4.26
C ASN A 155 -1.15 7.43 -3.59
N GLU A 156 -2.34 7.60 -3.03
CA GLU A 156 -3.12 6.51 -2.45
C GLU A 156 -3.44 5.40 -3.48
N ALA A 157 -3.87 5.77 -4.69
CA ALA A 157 -4.19 4.81 -5.74
C ALA A 157 -2.94 4.01 -6.16
N ARG A 158 -1.80 4.67 -6.31
CA ARG A 158 -0.52 4.01 -6.64
C ARG A 158 -0.05 3.09 -5.53
N ALA A 159 -0.11 3.52 -4.26
CA ALA A 159 0.31 2.71 -3.12
C ALA A 159 -0.51 1.41 -2.99
N VAL A 160 -1.83 1.49 -3.19
CA VAL A 160 -2.71 0.30 -3.20
C VAL A 160 -2.35 -0.63 -4.36
N SER A 161 -2.08 -0.08 -5.55
CA SER A 161 -1.72 -0.88 -6.71
C SER A 161 -0.38 -1.60 -6.53
N GLN A 162 0.66 -0.90 -6.08
CA GLN A 162 1.98 -1.47 -5.79
C GLN A 162 1.89 -2.60 -4.75
N ARG A 163 1.01 -2.43 -3.75
CA ARG A 163 0.77 -3.48 -2.77
C ARG A 163 0.11 -4.70 -3.42
N ALA A 164 -0.86 -4.49 -4.31
CA ALA A 164 -1.49 -5.58 -5.06
C ALA A 164 -0.47 -6.33 -5.91
N ASP A 165 0.39 -5.62 -6.65
CA ASP A 165 1.47 -6.21 -7.46
C ASP A 165 2.40 -7.09 -6.60
N LEU A 166 2.75 -6.62 -5.41
CA LEU A 166 3.60 -7.38 -4.49
C LEU A 166 2.91 -8.64 -3.96
N LEU A 167 1.62 -8.57 -3.62
CA LEU A 167 0.86 -9.74 -3.17
C LEU A 167 0.67 -10.77 -4.28
N GLU A 168 0.51 -10.33 -5.53
CA GLU A 168 0.45 -11.21 -6.70
C GLU A 168 1.77 -11.95 -6.90
N GLN A 169 2.91 -11.26 -6.71
CA GLN A 169 4.23 -11.90 -6.73
C GLN A 169 4.35 -12.95 -5.62
N TYR A 170 3.98 -12.62 -4.39
CA TYR A 170 4.01 -13.59 -3.29
C TYR A 170 3.11 -14.80 -3.55
N LEU A 171 1.92 -14.58 -4.11
CA LEU A 171 0.99 -15.64 -4.49
C LEU A 171 1.58 -16.56 -5.56
N ALA A 172 2.32 -16.01 -6.53
CA ALA A 172 2.99 -16.81 -7.56
C ALA A 172 4.03 -17.77 -6.98
N PHE A 173 4.76 -17.35 -5.94
CA PHE A 173 5.76 -18.19 -5.24
C PHE A 173 5.20 -19.03 -4.09
N SER A 174 3.92 -18.85 -3.73
CA SER A 174 3.28 -19.59 -2.64
C SER A 174 2.42 -20.77 -3.11
N LYS A 175 2.38 -21.05 -4.41
CA LYS A 175 1.71 -22.25 -4.94
C LYS A 175 2.47 -23.50 -4.45
N PRO A 176 1.76 -24.57 -4.03
CA PRO A 176 2.37 -25.80 -3.54
C PRO A 176 3.19 -26.53 -4.60
#